data_AF-A0AAW8KZI6-F1
#
_entry.id   AF-A0AAW8KZI6-F1
#
_cell.length_a   1.000
_cell.length_b   1.000
_cell.length_c   1.000
_cell.angle_alpha   90.00
_cell.angle_beta   90.00
_cell.angle_gamma   90.00
#
_symmetry.space_group_name_H-M   'P 1'
#
loop_
_entity.id
_entity.type
_entity.pdbx_description
1 polymer ?
#
loop_
_entity_poly.entity_id
_entity_poly.type
_entity_poly.pdbx_seq_one_letter_code
_entity_poly.pdbx_strand_id
1 'polypeptide(L)'
;YRLFTMQSGMLTHQWKGLIYPNLALGFIFCAIWYFLYRPVIYRFFGIQHDLGLNSLKRIFLFLVGTLLALTLGIATHLIWDGLTHSDFRTFVFKDVLATNIHLLGHPYPLHRLLQLGSSALALPFIVWMCVHYYQRYKQHWKVSKKIKIFAWCLLFLSTVLGLFSFWDYARYIPHEVWH
;
A
#
# COMPACT_ATOMS: atom_id res chain seq x y z
N TYR A 1 4.64 9.44 22.34
CA TYR A 1 4.45 8.41 23.39
C TYR A 1 3.52 7.33 22.84
N ARG A 2 3.97 6.47 21.90
CA ARG A 2 3.21 5.28 21.46
C ARG A 2 4.02 3.97 21.44
N LEU A 3 5.35 4.05 21.51
CA LEU A 3 6.22 2.87 21.56
C LEU A 3 6.16 2.12 22.91
N PHE A 4 5.79 2.77 24.02
CA PHE A 4 5.79 2.19 25.37
C PHE A 4 4.56 2.53 26.23
N THR A 5 3.40 2.82 25.61
CA THR A 5 2.19 3.16 26.37
C THR A 5 1.16 2.03 26.32
N MET A 6 0.56 1.71 27.46
CA MET A 6 -0.63 0.85 27.59
C MET A 6 -1.92 1.55 27.15
N GLN A 7 -1.86 2.48 26.19
CA GLN A 7 -3.03 3.20 25.71
C GLN A 7 -3.58 2.49 24.47
N SER A 8 -4.78 1.95 24.62
CA SER A 8 -5.54 1.07 23.72
C SER A 8 -6.05 1.74 22.43
N GLY A 9 -5.50 2.89 22.03
CA GLY A 9 -6.07 3.73 20.97
C GLY A 9 -5.71 3.35 19.53
N MET A 10 -4.59 2.65 19.28
CA MET A 10 -4.17 2.30 17.91
C MET A 10 -3.33 1.01 17.89
N LEU A 11 -4.00 -0.16 17.96
CA LEU A 11 -3.37 -1.49 17.95
C LEU A 11 -2.46 -1.75 16.73
N THR A 12 -2.67 -1.04 15.62
CA THR A 12 -1.90 -1.20 14.36
C THR A 12 -0.46 -0.68 14.43
N HIS A 13 -0.14 0.24 15.35
CA HIS A 13 1.17 0.90 15.44
C HIS A 13 2.01 0.46 16.65
N GLN A 14 1.70 -0.71 17.22
CA GLN A 14 2.46 -1.30 18.32
C GLN A 14 3.12 -2.61 17.87
N TRP A 15 4.23 -3.01 18.49
CA TRP A 15 4.86 -4.33 18.23
C TRP A 15 3.91 -5.50 18.48
N LYS A 16 2.97 -5.36 19.43
CA LYS A 16 1.89 -6.33 19.64
C LYS A 16 0.94 -6.43 18.43
N GLY A 17 0.85 -5.37 17.64
CA GLY A 17 0.10 -5.27 16.39
C GLY A 17 0.71 -6.02 15.20
N LEU A 18 1.98 -6.45 15.31
CA LEU A 18 2.73 -7.09 14.22
C LEU A 18 2.04 -8.37 13.72
N ILE A 19 1.59 -9.22 14.65
CA ILE A 19 0.91 -10.49 14.34
C ILE A 19 -0.60 -10.25 14.17
N TYR A 20 -1.21 -9.40 15.00
CA TYR A 20 -2.61 -9.01 14.86
C TYR A 20 -2.79 -7.55 15.33
N PRO A 21 -3.30 -6.64 14.48
CA PRO A 21 -4.07 -6.90 13.25
C PRO A 21 -3.25 -6.92 11.94
N ASN A 22 -1.98 -6.51 11.94
CA ASN A 22 -1.27 -6.17 10.69
C ASN A 22 -1.02 -7.37 9.78
N LEU A 23 -0.57 -8.50 10.32
CA LEU A 23 -0.34 -9.71 9.51
C LEU A 23 -1.65 -10.30 8.98
N ALA A 24 -2.71 -10.30 9.78
CA ALA A 24 -4.04 -10.76 9.35
C ALA A 24 -4.58 -9.91 8.18
N LEU A 25 -4.48 -8.58 8.28
CA LEU A 25 -4.81 -7.67 7.18
C LEU A 25 -3.92 -7.90 5.96
N GLY A 26 -2.62 -8.14 6.17
CA GLY A 26 -1.67 -8.51 5.11
C GLY A 26 -2.11 -9.74 4.32
N PHE A 27 -2.54 -10.81 5.02
CA PHE A 27 -3.07 -12.00 4.36
C PHE A 27 -4.37 -11.74 3.61
N ILE A 28 -5.28 -10.93 4.16
CA ILE A 28 -6.52 -10.53 3.47
C ILE A 28 -6.19 -9.77 2.17
N PHE A 29 -5.26 -8.83 2.22
CA PHE A 29 -4.82 -8.11 1.02
C PHE A 29 -4.12 -9.02 0.02
N CYS A 30 -3.29 -9.97 0.47
CA CYS A 30 -2.72 -10.98 -0.41
C CYS A 30 -3.81 -11.84 -1.07
N ALA A 31 -4.83 -12.27 -0.33
CA ALA A 31 -5.95 -13.02 -0.89
C ALA A 31 -6.70 -12.19 -1.93
N ILE A 32 -7.07 -10.96 -1.60
CA ILE A 32 -7.72 -10.01 -2.53
C ILE A 32 -6.86 -9.80 -3.79
N TRP A 33 -5.55 -9.67 -3.63
CA TRP A 33 -4.62 -9.56 -4.75
C TRP A 33 -4.66 -10.80 -5.64
N TYR A 34 -4.42 -11.99 -5.10
CA TYR A 34 -4.28 -13.21 -5.91
C TYR A 34 -5.60 -13.71 -6.50
N PHE A 35 -6.73 -13.52 -5.79
CA PHE A 35 -8.04 -13.98 -6.25
C PHE A 35 -8.80 -12.96 -7.12
N LEU A 36 -8.65 -11.66 -6.88
CA LEU A 36 -9.45 -10.64 -7.55
C LEU A 36 -8.62 -9.72 -8.45
N TYR A 37 -7.63 -9.01 -7.90
CA TYR A 37 -6.92 -7.99 -8.67
C TYR A 37 -6.00 -8.58 -9.73
N ARG A 38 -5.18 -9.57 -9.36
CA ARG A 38 -4.22 -10.22 -10.24
C ARG A 38 -4.87 -10.75 -11.53
N PRO A 39 -5.94 -11.56 -11.52
CA PRO A 39 -6.55 -12.04 -12.76
C PRO A 39 -7.09 -10.91 -13.63
N VAL A 40 -7.71 -9.88 -13.04
CA VAL A 40 -8.25 -8.73 -13.78
C VAL A 40 -7.13 -7.90 -14.42
N ILE A 41 -6.13 -7.51 -13.64
CA ILE A 41 -4.98 -6.73 -14.10
C ILE A 41 -4.20 -7.50 -15.18
N TYR A 42 -3.93 -8.78 -14.95
CA TYR A 42 -3.19 -9.61 -15.90
C TYR A 42 -3.96 -9.77 -17.21
N ARG A 43 -5.28 -9.96 -17.15
CA ARG A 43 -6.11 -10.04 -18.34
C ARG A 43 -6.20 -8.72 -19.10
N PHE A 44 -6.25 -7.59 -18.39
CA PHE A 44 -6.31 -6.26 -18.97
C PHE A 44 -5.00 -5.87 -19.69
N PHE A 45 -3.87 -6.07 -19.02
CA PHE A 45 -2.54 -5.75 -19.58
C PHE A 45 -1.97 -6.85 -20.49
N GLY A 46 -2.54 -8.05 -20.46
CA GLY A 46 -2.03 -9.20 -21.21
C GLY A 46 -0.74 -9.77 -20.61
N ILE A 47 -0.70 -9.89 -19.29
CA ILE A 47 0.42 -10.48 -18.56
C ILE A 47 0.13 -11.96 -18.35
N GLN A 48 1.08 -12.82 -18.68
CA GLN A 48 1.02 -14.25 -18.42
C GLN A 48 2.18 -14.67 -17.53
N HIS A 49 1.89 -14.83 -16.25
CA HIS A 49 2.82 -15.39 -15.28
C HIS A 49 2.06 -16.38 -14.41
N ASP A 50 2.45 -17.66 -14.46
CA ASP A 50 1.87 -18.68 -13.61
C ASP A 50 2.60 -18.72 -12.26
N LEU A 51 1.86 -18.96 -11.18
CA LEU A 51 2.44 -19.17 -9.84
C LEU A 51 3.09 -20.55 -9.74
N GLY A 52 2.72 -21.50 -10.60
CA GLY A 52 3.35 -22.83 -10.66
C GLY A 52 3.15 -23.64 -9.39
N LEU A 53 1.98 -23.50 -8.75
CA LEU A 53 1.58 -24.15 -7.48
C LEU A 53 1.15 -25.62 -7.70
N ASN A 54 2.00 -26.39 -8.38
CA ASN A 54 1.64 -27.73 -8.84
C ASN A 54 1.88 -28.83 -7.78
N SER A 55 2.34 -28.47 -6.58
CA SER A 55 2.61 -29.43 -5.51
C SER A 55 2.43 -28.82 -4.12
N LEU A 56 2.09 -29.66 -3.14
CA LEU A 56 1.93 -29.26 -1.74
C LEU A 56 3.20 -28.57 -1.20
N LYS A 57 4.38 -29.06 -1.58
CA LYS A 57 5.66 -28.43 -1.21
C LYS A 57 5.76 -26.99 -1.73
N ARG A 58 5.37 -26.74 -2.99
CA ARG A 58 5.41 -25.39 -3.59
C ARG A 58 4.38 -24.46 -2.95
N ILE A 59 3.19 -24.96 -2.65
CA ILE A 59 2.16 -24.22 -1.92
C ILE A 59 2.68 -23.83 -0.53
N PHE A 60 3.26 -24.77 0.21
CA PHE A 60 3.82 -24.49 1.53
C PHE A 60 4.94 -23.45 1.46
N LEU A 61 5.89 -23.59 0.54
CA LEU A 61 6.96 -22.60 0.33
C LEU A 61 6.42 -21.22 -0.03
N PHE A 62 5.37 -21.16 -0.85
CA PHE A 62 4.71 -19.90 -1.22
C PHE A 62 4.05 -19.23 0.00
N LEU A 63 3.37 -19.99 0.85
CA LEU A 63 2.75 -19.46 2.08
C LEU A 63 3.80 -18.98 3.08
N VAL A 64 4.86 -19.75 3.30
CA VAL A 64 5.97 -19.34 4.18
C VAL A 64 6.69 -18.11 3.62
N GLY A 65 6.94 -18.06 2.31
CA GLY A 65 7.52 -16.89 1.65
C GLY A 65 6.65 -15.65 1.80
N THR A 66 5.32 -15.79 1.65
CA THR A 66 4.35 -14.71 1.85
C THR A 66 4.36 -14.22 3.28
N LEU A 67 4.36 -15.13 4.26
CA LEU A 67 4.45 -14.81 5.69
C LEU A 67 5.72 -14.01 6.01
N LEU A 68 6.87 -14.47 5.52
CA LEU A 68 8.16 -13.79 5.75
C LEU A 68 8.19 -12.42 5.08
N ALA A 69 7.72 -12.30 3.84
CA ALA A 69 7.66 -11.03 3.13
C ALA A 69 6.74 -10.02 3.82
N LEU A 70 5.55 -10.45 4.25
CA LEU A 70 4.63 -9.60 5.02
C LEU A 70 5.25 -9.16 6.34
N THR A 71 5.85 -10.09 7.09
CA THR A 71 6.48 -9.78 8.38
C THR A 71 7.61 -8.76 8.21
N LEU A 72 8.48 -8.96 7.21
CA LEU A 72 9.56 -8.05 6.90
C LEU A 72 9.06 -6.67 6.45
N GLY A 73 8.02 -6.64 5.61
CA GLY A 73 7.38 -5.40 5.16
C GLY A 73 6.76 -4.61 6.31
N ILE A 74 5.98 -5.27 7.17
CA ILE A 74 5.37 -4.65 8.36
C ILE A 74 6.46 -4.15 9.31
N ALA A 75 7.49 -4.95 9.59
CA ALA A 75 8.59 -4.55 10.47
C ALA A 75 9.33 -3.31 9.93
N THR A 76 9.67 -3.31 8.64
CA THR A 76 10.36 -2.18 8.00
C THR A 76 9.48 -0.93 8.00
N HIS A 77 8.18 -1.08 7.72
CA HIS A 77 7.22 0.01 7.77
C HIS A 77 7.08 0.59 9.19
N LEU A 78 6.95 -0.25 10.23
CA LEU A 78 6.87 0.21 11.63
C LEU A 78 8.15 0.93 12.08
N ILE A 79 9.32 0.45 11.66
CA ILE A 79 10.60 1.13 11.93
C ILE A 79 10.62 2.49 11.22
N TRP A 80 10.25 2.54 9.94
CA TRP A 80 10.25 3.77 9.15
C TRP A 80 9.23 4.80 9.67
N ASP A 81 8.04 4.36 10.05
CA ASP A 81 7.00 5.20 10.68
C ASP A 81 7.45 5.70 12.06
N GLY A 82 8.15 4.86 12.84
CA GLY A 82 8.76 5.27 14.10
C GLY A 82 9.83 6.35 13.94
N LEU A 83 10.53 6.38 12.80
CA LEU A 83 11.51 7.41 12.47
C LEU A 83 10.87 8.68 11.90
N THR A 84 9.82 8.56 11.10
CA THR A 84 9.27 9.67 10.30
C THR A 84 8.01 10.32 10.90
N HIS A 85 7.30 9.66 11.82
CA HIS A 85 6.13 10.21 12.49
C HIS A 85 6.46 10.82 13.87
N SER A 86 5.47 11.42 14.52
CA SER A 86 5.55 12.24 15.75
C SER A 86 6.10 11.53 17.00
N ASP A 87 6.48 10.25 16.90
CA ASP A 87 7.04 9.43 17.96
C ASP A 87 8.57 9.40 17.99
N PHE A 88 9.22 10.42 17.40
CA PHE A 88 10.67 10.69 17.44
C PHE A 88 11.29 10.75 18.85
N ARG A 89 10.49 10.68 19.93
CA ARG A 89 10.94 10.82 21.32
C ARG A 89 11.79 9.63 21.81
N THR A 90 11.80 8.51 21.08
CA THR A 90 12.40 7.24 21.51
C THR A 90 13.54 6.72 20.61
N PHE A 91 13.99 7.49 19.61
CA PHE A 91 15.06 7.09 18.68
C PHE A 91 16.32 7.96 18.78
N VAL A 92 17.47 7.37 18.40
CA VAL A 92 18.85 7.86 18.59
C VAL A 92 19.20 9.19 17.87
N PHE A 93 18.31 9.75 17.04
CA PHE A 93 18.58 10.96 16.25
C PHE A 93 17.50 12.04 16.35
N LYS A 94 16.75 12.04 17.46
CA LYS A 94 15.66 12.98 17.74
C LYS A 94 15.97 14.43 17.38
N ASP A 95 17.07 14.96 17.90
CA ASP A 95 17.37 16.40 17.78
C ASP A 95 17.69 16.78 16.33
N VAL A 96 18.27 15.84 15.56
CA VAL A 96 18.52 16.02 14.13
C VAL A 96 17.22 15.94 13.32
N LEU A 97 16.37 14.93 13.55
CA LEU A 97 15.10 14.77 12.79
C LEU A 97 14.03 15.83 13.12
N ALA A 98 14.12 16.47 14.28
CA ALA A 98 13.27 17.59 14.68
C ALA A 98 13.78 18.94 14.15
N THR A 99 14.97 18.99 13.54
CA THR A 99 15.52 20.23 12.97
C THR A 99 14.64 20.68 11.81
N ASN A 100 14.30 21.98 11.81
CA ASN A 100 13.54 22.60 10.73
C ASN A 100 14.49 23.00 9.60
N ILE A 101 14.11 22.64 8.37
CA ILE A 101 14.77 23.08 7.15
C ILE A 101 13.85 24.06 6.45
N HIS A 102 14.39 25.18 6.01
CA HIS A 102 13.64 26.16 5.22
C HIS A 102 13.59 25.69 3.76
N LEU A 103 12.42 25.26 3.30
CA LEU A 103 12.16 24.95 1.90
C LEU A 103 11.20 26.01 1.36
N LEU A 104 11.58 26.70 0.28
CA LEU A 104 10.76 27.74 -0.34
C LEU A 104 10.30 28.84 0.65
N GLY A 105 11.15 29.18 1.62
CA GLY A 105 10.84 30.19 2.65
C GLY A 105 10.01 29.69 3.84
N HIS A 106 9.46 28.47 3.79
CA HIS A 106 8.67 27.89 4.87
C HIS A 106 9.49 26.87 5.69
N PRO A 107 9.40 26.89 7.04
CA PRO A 107 10.06 25.91 7.88
C PRO A 107 9.31 24.57 7.81
N TYR A 108 9.98 23.53 7.33
CA TYR A 108 9.48 22.16 7.35
C TYR A 108 10.37 21.30 8.24
N PRO A 109 9.80 20.49 9.15
CA PRO A 109 10.60 19.61 9.97
C PRO A 109 11.16 18.46 9.13
N LEU A 110 12.44 18.13 9.34
CA LEU A 110 13.18 17.16 8.52
C LEU A 110 12.49 15.80 8.41
N HIS A 111 11.87 15.28 9.48
CA HIS A 111 11.15 14.00 9.44
C HIS A 111 10.04 13.94 8.37
N ARG A 112 9.30 15.04 8.14
CA ARG A 112 8.27 15.09 7.08
C ARG A 112 8.88 15.09 5.69
N LEU A 113 10.00 15.78 5.53
CA LEU A 113 10.73 15.79 4.27
C LEU A 113 11.29 14.39 3.95
N LEU A 114 11.80 13.68 4.95
CA LEU A 114 12.25 12.29 4.81
C LEU A 114 11.08 11.36 4.47
N GLN A 115 9.92 11.55 5.10
CA GLN A 115 8.73 10.76 4.81
C GLN A 115 8.31 10.92 3.33
N LEU A 116 8.09 12.16 2.89
CA LEU A 116 7.66 12.46 1.52
C LEU A 116 8.76 12.11 0.50
N GLY A 117 10.01 12.42 0.82
CA GLY A 117 11.16 12.16 -0.04
C GLY A 117 11.38 10.66 -0.26
N SER A 118 11.33 9.85 0.79
CA SER A 118 11.46 8.39 0.67
C SER A 118 10.33 7.77 -0.15
N SER A 119 9.09 8.21 0.03
CA SER A 119 7.96 7.78 -0.80
C SER A 119 8.15 8.20 -2.26
N ALA A 120 8.59 9.44 -2.50
CA ALA A 120 8.85 9.95 -3.85
C ALA A 120 9.97 9.17 -4.54
N LEU A 121 11.02 8.78 -3.82
CA LEU A 121 12.13 7.97 -4.35
C LEU A 121 11.72 6.51 -4.60
N ALA A 122 10.79 5.96 -3.82
CA ALA A 122 10.27 4.62 -4.04
C ALA A 122 9.46 4.51 -5.34
N LEU A 123 8.80 5.59 -5.78
CA LEU A 123 7.96 5.59 -6.98
C LEU A 123 8.72 5.23 -8.27
N PRO A 124 9.85 5.88 -8.63
CA PRO A 124 10.66 5.47 -9.78
C PRO A 124 11.09 4.01 -9.73
N PHE A 125 11.46 3.52 -8.54
CA PHE A 125 11.88 2.13 -8.36
C PHE A 125 10.73 1.16 -8.61
N ILE A 126 9.53 1.45 -8.09
CA ILE A 126 8.32 0.66 -8.35
C ILE A 126 7.96 0.69 -9.84
N VAL A 127 7.99 1.87 -10.48
CA VAL A 127 7.73 2.00 -11.92
C VAL A 127 8.71 1.16 -12.73
N TRP A 128 9.99 1.24 -12.40
CA TRP A 128 11.03 0.43 -13.02
C TRP A 128 10.75 -1.07 -12.87
N MET A 129 10.45 -1.54 -11.64
CA MET A 129 10.08 -2.93 -11.40
C MET A 129 8.85 -3.36 -12.21
N CYS A 130 7.80 -2.53 -12.25
CA CYS A 130 6.58 -2.82 -13.01
C CYS A 130 6.85 -2.93 -14.52
N VAL A 131 7.65 -2.03 -15.08
CA VAL A 131 8.01 -2.04 -16.50
C VAL A 131 8.83 -3.29 -16.84
N HIS A 132 9.84 -3.61 -16.05
CA HIS A 132 10.65 -4.81 -16.25
C HIS A 132 9.82 -6.09 -16.11
N TYR A 133 8.94 -6.14 -15.11
CA TYR A 133 8.03 -7.27 -14.91
C TYR A 133 7.08 -7.44 -16.10
N TYR A 134 6.50 -6.34 -16.58
CA TYR A 134 5.64 -6.35 -17.76
C TYR A 134 6.38 -6.83 -19.01
N GLN A 135 7.58 -6.32 -19.27
CA GLN A 135 8.37 -6.71 -20.43
C GLN A 135 8.72 -8.20 -20.43
N ARG A 136 8.99 -8.77 -19.25
CA ARG A 136 9.32 -10.19 -19.07
C ARG A 136 8.11 -11.12 -19.23
N TYR A 137 6.94 -10.71 -18.75
CA TYR A 137 5.75 -11.57 -18.68
C TYR A 137 4.62 -11.14 -19.62
N LYS A 138 4.86 -10.20 -20.55
CA LYS A 138 3.90 -9.87 -21.60
C LYS A 138 3.60 -11.11 -22.43
N GLN A 139 2.32 -11.36 -22.66
CA GLN A 139 1.90 -12.41 -23.56
C GLN A 139 2.26 -12.03 -25.01
N HIS A 140 2.48 -13.03 -25.86
CA HIS A 140 2.82 -12.79 -27.27
C HIS A 140 1.63 -12.24 -28.09
N TRP A 141 0.40 -12.57 -27.68
CA TRP A 141 -0.81 -12.20 -28.39
C TRP A 141 -1.42 -10.88 -27.91
N LYS A 142 -2.01 -10.08 -28.81
CA LYS A 142 -2.68 -8.84 -28.41
C LYS A 142 -3.94 -9.16 -27.60
N VAL A 143 -4.14 -8.44 -26.48
CA VAL A 143 -5.40 -8.50 -25.71
C VAL A 143 -6.55 -8.04 -26.62
N SER A 144 -7.66 -8.79 -26.62
CA SER A 144 -8.86 -8.43 -27.39
C SER A 144 -9.38 -7.05 -27.01
N LYS A 145 -9.73 -6.24 -28.02
CA LYS A 145 -10.30 -4.90 -27.81
C LYS A 145 -11.58 -4.94 -26.97
N LYS A 146 -12.39 -6.01 -27.10
CA LYS A 146 -13.63 -6.18 -26.32
C LYS A 146 -13.38 -6.21 -24.81
N ILE A 147 -12.29 -6.86 -24.38
CA ILE A 147 -11.91 -6.94 -22.96
C ILE A 147 -11.51 -5.56 -22.44
N LYS A 148 -10.73 -4.82 -23.23
CA LYS A 148 -10.32 -3.46 -22.86
C LYS A 148 -11.53 -2.53 -22.74
N ILE A 149 -12.43 -2.55 -23.73
CA ILE A 149 -13.65 -1.75 -23.71
C ILE A 149 -14.50 -2.11 -22.50
N PHE A 150 -14.73 -3.41 -22.25
CA PHE A 150 -15.48 -3.86 -21.09
C PHE A 150 -14.87 -3.36 -19.77
N ALA A 151 -13.55 -3.49 -19.60
CA ALA A 151 -12.87 -3.02 -18.40
C ALA A 151 -12.98 -1.49 -18.23
N TRP A 152 -12.82 -0.72 -19.31
CA TRP A 152 -12.99 0.73 -19.28
C TRP A 152 -14.43 1.16 -18.96
N CYS A 153 -15.43 0.51 -19.57
CA CYS A 153 -16.83 0.77 -19.26
C CYS A 153 -17.17 0.44 -17.81
N LEU A 154 -16.66 -0.68 -17.28
CA LEU A 154 -16.88 -1.07 -15.90
C LEU A 154 -16.22 -0.09 -14.92
N LEU A 155 -14.99 0.35 -15.22
CA LEU A 155 -14.30 1.36 -14.42
C LEU A 155 -15.08 2.68 -14.43
N PHE A 156 -15.49 3.15 -15.61
CA PHE A 156 -16.27 4.38 -15.74
C PHE A 156 -17.60 4.30 -14.98
N LEU A 157 -18.36 3.22 -15.16
CA LEU A 157 -19.63 3.02 -14.46
C LEU A 157 -19.45 2.96 -12.95
N SER A 158 -18.43 2.24 -12.47
CA SER A 158 -18.10 2.16 -11.04
C SER A 158 -17.75 3.54 -10.47
N THR A 159 -16.95 4.33 -11.18
CA THR A 159 -16.62 5.70 -10.78
C THR A 159 -17.85 6.60 -10.74
N VAL A 160 -18.72 6.56 -11.76
CA VAL A 160 -19.94 7.38 -11.80
C VAL A 160 -20.89 7.00 -10.66
N LEU A 161 -21.11 5.71 -10.43
CA LEU A 161 -21.96 5.24 -9.32
C LEU A 161 -21.36 5.60 -7.96
N GLY A 162 -20.04 5.50 -7.81
CA GLY A 162 -19.34 5.92 -6.59
C GLY A 162 -19.49 7.41 -6.32
N LEU A 163 -19.34 8.25 -7.35
CA LEU A 163 -19.56 9.70 -7.25
C LEU A 163 -21.03 10.04 -6.95
N PHE A 164 -21.98 9.31 -7.54
CA PHE A 164 -23.39 9.48 -7.26
C PHE A 164 -23.74 9.10 -5.80
N SER A 165 -23.20 7.98 -5.33
CA SER A 165 -23.34 7.56 -3.93
C SER A 165 -22.72 8.57 -2.96
N PHE A 166 -21.53 9.09 -3.29
CA PHE A 166 -20.89 10.14 -2.50
C PHE A 166 -21.73 11.42 -2.47
N TRP A 167 -22.28 11.85 -3.62
CA TRP A 167 -23.20 12.98 -3.67
C TRP A 167 -24.39 12.76 -2.76
N ASP A 168 -25.05 11.60 -2.86
CA ASP A 168 -26.22 11.28 -2.04
C ASP A 168 -25.87 11.30 -0.55
N TYR A 169 -24.76 10.66 -0.18
CA TYR A 169 -24.26 10.65 1.19
C TYR A 169 -23.93 12.05 1.72
N ALA A 170 -23.35 12.92 0.89
CA ALA A 170 -23.03 14.30 1.26
C ALA A 170 -24.26 15.11 1.69
N ARG A 171 -25.47 14.75 1.22
CA ARG A 171 -26.74 15.40 1.63
C ARG A 171 -27.10 15.13 3.09
N TYR A 172 -26.57 14.06 3.68
CA TYR A 172 -26.81 13.70 5.08
C TYR A 172 -25.77 14.29 6.04
N ILE A 173 -24.74 14.98 5.53
CA ILE A 173 -23.71 15.63 6.36
C ILE A 173 -24.20 17.04 6.72
N PRO A 174 -24.33 17.38 8.02
CA PRO A 174 -24.76 18.71 8.45
C PRO A 174 -23.87 19.82 7.86
N HIS A 175 -24.49 20.93 7.45
CA HIS A 175 -23.79 22.09 6.88
C HIS A 175 -22.67 22.64 7.76
N GLU A 176 -22.76 22.43 9.08
CA GLU A 176 -21.80 22.87 10.09
C GLU A 176 -20.44 22.18 9.99
N VAL A 177 -20.36 20.98 9.38
CA VAL A 177 -19.12 20.20 9.24
C VAL A 177 -18.31 20.62 7.99
N TRP A 178 -18.95 21.32 7.05
CA TRP A 178 -18.34 21.72 5.79
C TRP A 178 -17.59 23.07 5.84
N HIS A 179 -17.75 23.83 6.93
CA HIS A 179 -17.16 25.15 7.14
C HIS A 179 -16.00 25.14 8.14
#